data_AF-A0A3G6YLY1-F1
#
_entry.id   AF-A0A3G6YLY1-F1
#
_cell.length_a   1.000
_cell.length_b   1.000
_cell.length_c   1.000
_cell.angle_alpha   90.00
_cell.angle_beta   90.00
_cell.angle_gamma   90.00
#
_symmetry.space_group_name_H-M   'P 1'
#
loop_
_entity.id
_entity.type
_entity.pdbx_description
1 polymer ?
#
loop_
_entity_poly.entity_id
_entity_poly.type
_entity_poly.pdbx_seq_one_letter_code
_entity_poly.pdbx_strand_id
1 'polypeptide(L)'
;MILQLFPKGGGVQVALSIIENIATDENFEVICVVNTEIDKQLSLSAKSNIEHYYVENIEPIYKKFIQGKRISLIEQKHKPDFVFVVFGPAYWKPKAKTLQGFALGKMLYEKELNIGLKEKILNIVKKRIFQWSQSYLLVETDLVKTKLANYLGYLPEKIFVIGNSYSPNFKKKCSG
;
A
#
# COMPACT_ATOMS: atom_id res chain seq x y z
N MET A 1 -4.47 -9.58 -10.28
CA MET A 1 -3.93 -8.95 -9.04
C MET A 1 -4.83 -7.80 -8.61
N ILE A 2 -5.19 -7.69 -7.32
CA ILE A 2 -5.79 -6.46 -6.79
C ILE A 2 -4.70 -5.48 -6.35
N LEU A 3 -4.73 -4.26 -6.88
CA LEU A 3 -3.88 -3.16 -6.47
C LEU A 3 -4.67 -2.15 -5.65
N GLN A 4 -4.35 -2.00 -4.37
CA GLN A 4 -5.06 -1.08 -3.46
C GLN A 4 -4.19 0.11 -3.06
N LEU A 5 -4.75 1.32 -3.20
CA LEU A 5 -3.99 2.56 -3.02
C LEU A 5 -4.71 3.64 -2.21
N PHE A 6 -4.16 3.96 -1.02
CA PHE A 6 -4.61 5.07 -0.17
C PHE A 6 -3.51 6.03 0.31
N PRO A 7 -2.59 6.49 -0.55
CA PRO A 7 -1.61 7.50 -0.13
C PRO A 7 -2.24 8.89 0.04
N LYS A 8 -1.56 9.72 0.84
CA LYS A 8 -1.68 11.18 0.86
C LYS A 8 -0.28 11.77 0.70
N GLY A 9 -0.15 12.93 0.05
CA GLY A 9 1.15 13.60 -0.13
C GLY A 9 2.12 12.80 -1.01
N GLY A 10 3.39 12.69 -0.60
CA GLY A 10 4.46 12.06 -1.40
C GLY A 10 4.19 10.61 -1.85
N GLY A 11 3.38 9.86 -1.10
CA GLY A 11 3.00 8.49 -1.51
C GLY A 11 2.14 8.45 -2.79
N VAL A 12 1.49 9.55 -3.17
CA VAL A 12 0.65 9.61 -4.37
C VAL A 12 1.49 9.39 -5.63
N GLN A 13 2.69 9.95 -5.68
CA GLN A 13 3.58 9.82 -6.85
C GLN A 13 4.07 8.37 -7.03
N VAL A 14 4.41 7.71 -5.93
CA VAL A 14 4.82 6.29 -5.94
C VAL A 14 3.68 5.42 -6.44
N ALA A 15 2.49 5.67 -5.94
CA ALA A 15 1.28 4.97 -6.34
C ALA A 15 0.97 5.12 -7.83
N LEU A 16 1.01 6.34 -8.36
CA LEU A 16 0.82 6.61 -9.78
C LEU A 16 1.84 5.85 -10.61
N SER A 17 3.13 5.92 -10.26
CA SER A 17 4.17 5.21 -10.99
C SER A 17 3.95 3.69 -11.01
N ILE A 18 3.48 3.10 -9.91
CA ILE A 18 3.18 1.66 -9.86
C ILE A 18 2.02 1.32 -10.79
N ILE A 19 0.93 2.10 -10.75
CA ILE A 19 -0.24 1.85 -11.61
C ILE A 19 0.12 2.00 -13.09
N GLU A 20 0.79 3.09 -13.47
CA GLU A 20 1.17 3.36 -14.87
C GLU A 20 2.04 2.24 -15.44
N ASN A 21 2.99 1.73 -14.65
CA ASN A 21 3.84 0.63 -15.07
C ASN A 21 3.04 -0.69 -15.18
N ILE A 22 2.26 -1.05 -14.16
CA ILE A 22 1.57 -2.34 -14.16
C ILE A 22 0.39 -2.40 -15.14
N ALA A 23 -0.20 -1.25 -15.48
CA ALA A 23 -1.26 -1.16 -16.48
C ALA A 23 -0.76 -1.46 -17.91
N THR A 24 0.55 -1.47 -18.14
CA THR A 24 1.15 -1.80 -19.45
C THR A 24 1.87 -3.15 -19.44
N ASP A 25 1.85 -3.86 -18.32
CA ASP A 25 2.51 -5.16 -18.17
C ASP A 25 1.53 -6.30 -18.51
N GLU A 26 1.74 -6.93 -19.66
CA GLU A 26 0.91 -8.03 -20.16
C GLU A 26 0.96 -9.30 -19.29
N ASN A 27 1.92 -9.41 -18.36
CA ASN A 27 2.01 -10.55 -17.44
C ASN A 27 0.98 -10.49 -16.32
N PHE A 28 0.31 -9.35 -16.12
CA PHE A 28 -0.64 -9.15 -15.03
C PHE A 28 -2.02 -8.76 -15.54
N GLU A 29 -3.02 -9.57 -15.23
CA GLU A 29 -4.41 -9.10 -15.23
C GLU A 29 -4.64 -8.24 -13.97
N VAL A 30 -4.90 -6.94 -14.17
CA VAL A 30 -4.95 -5.96 -13.07
C VAL A 30 -6.39 -5.57 -12.74
N ILE A 31 -6.75 -5.75 -11.47
CA ILE A 31 -7.93 -5.15 -10.84
C ILE A 31 -7.43 -4.00 -9.97
N CYS A 32 -7.74 -2.77 -10.35
CA CYS A 32 -7.23 -1.59 -9.65
C CYS A 32 -8.32 -0.97 -8.78
N VAL A 33 -8.00 -0.77 -7.50
CA VAL A 33 -8.86 -0.06 -6.54
C VAL A 33 -8.10 1.16 -6.02
N VAL A 34 -8.48 2.33 -6.52
CA VAL A 34 -7.81 3.59 -6.21
C VAL A 34 -8.71 4.51 -5.41
N ASN A 35 -8.12 5.53 -4.79
CA ASN A 35 -8.89 6.62 -4.22
C ASN A 35 -9.16 7.73 -5.25
N THR A 36 -10.08 8.64 -4.92
CA THR A 36 -10.42 9.79 -5.78
C THR A 36 -9.27 10.74 -6.09
N GLU A 37 -8.20 10.76 -5.28
CA GLU A 37 -7.03 11.60 -5.53
C GLU A 37 -6.13 11.00 -6.62
N ILE A 38 -5.89 9.69 -6.53
CA ILE A 38 -5.13 8.92 -7.53
C ILE A 38 -5.88 8.91 -8.85
N ASP A 39 -7.19 8.69 -8.81
CA ASP A 39 -8.02 8.69 -10.02
C ASP A 39 -7.89 9.98 -10.83
N LYS A 40 -7.86 11.14 -10.17
CA LYS A 40 -7.73 12.44 -10.87
C LYS A 40 -6.38 12.61 -11.59
N GLN A 41 -5.33 11.94 -11.14
CA GLN A 41 -3.97 12.14 -11.63
C GLN A 41 -3.50 11.04 -12.60
N LEU A 42 -4.19 9.90 -12.64
CA LEU A 42 -3.87 8.80 -13.55
C LEU A 42 -4.13 9.16 -15.01
N SER A 43 -3.23 8.69 -15.89
CA SER A 43 -3.41 8.84 -17.33
C SER A 43 -4.64 8.08 -17.83
N LEU A 44 -5.29 8.61 -18.86
CA LEU A 44 -6.42 7.92 -19.51
C LEU A 44 -5.99 6.56 -20.07
N SER A 45 -4.74 6.47 -20.57
CA SER A 45 -4.15 5.22 -21.06
C SER A 45 -4.04 4.17 -19.96
N ALA A 46 -3.58 4.53 -18.76
CA ALA A 46 -3.49 3.56 -17.67
C ALA A 46 -4.87 3.08 -17.26
N LYS A 47 -5.87 3.98 -17.20
CA LYS A 47 -7.25 3.60 -16.87
C LYS A 47 -7.86 2.68 -17.93
N SER A 48 -7.61 2.93 -19.21
CA SER A 48 -8.16 2.11 -20.30
C SER A 48 -7.54 0.72 -20.39
N ASN A 49 -6.29 0.57 -19.96
CA ASN A 49 -5.59 -0.70 -19.98
C ASN A 49 -5.89 -1.58 -18.74
N ILE A 50 -6.56 -1.03 -17.74
CA ILE A 50 -7.01 -1.79 -16.56
C ILE A 50 -8.42 -2.28 -16.82
N GLU A 51 -8.58 -3.60 -16.97
CA GLU A 51 -9.88 -4.23 -17.24
C GLU A 51 -10.92 -3.94 -16.15
N HIS A 52 -10.49 -3.93 -14.88
CA HIS A 52 -11.37 -3.73 -13.74
C HIS A 52 -10.88 -2.58 -12.86
N TYR A 53 -11.50 -1.41 -13.03
CA TYR A 53 -11.10 -0.19 -12.34
C TYR A 53 -12.20 0.32 -11.40
N TYR A 54 -11.85 0.49 -10.12
CA TYR A 54 -12.74 0.93 -9.06
C TYR A 54 -12.21 2.18 -8.36
N VAL A 55 -13.09 3.16 -8.14
CA VAL A 55 -12.77 4.39 -7.41
C VAL A 55 -13.49 4.38 -6.07
N GLU A 56 -12.71 4.55 -5.00
CA GLU A 56 -13.18 4.64 -3.62
C GLU A 56 -12.94 6.03 -3.03
N ASN A 57 -13.85 6.48 -2.17
CA ASN A 57 -13.63 7.73 -1.44
C ASN A 57 -12.54 7.59 -0.38
N ILE A 58 -11.86 8.69 -0.07
CA ILE A 58 -10.94 8.74 1.07
C ILE A 58 -11.77 8.75 2.35
N GLU A 59 -11.84 7.60 3.01
CA GLU A 59 -12.58 7.45 4.26
C GLU A 59 -11.71 7.82 5.48
N PRO A 60 -12.30 8.41 6.53
CA PRO A 60 -11.65 8.58 7.82
C PRO A 60 -11.42 7.23 8.51
N ILE A 61 -10.51 7.20 9.50
CA ILE A 61 -10.05 5.96 10.14
C ILE A 61 -11.19 5.07 10.67
N TYR A 62 -12.24 5.68 11.24
CA TYR A 62 -13.38 4.95 11.81
C TYR A 62 -14.27 4.28 10.75
N LYS A 63 -14.21 4.72 9.48
CA LYS A 63 -14.91 4.09 8.34
C LYS A 63 -14.03 3.15 7.53
N LYS A 64 -12.74 3.00 7.87
CA LYS A 64 -11.81 2.17 7.10
C LYS A 64 -12.20 0.69 7.06
N PHE A 65 -12.81 0.15 8.11
CA PHE A 65 -13.36 -1.21 8.08
C PHE A 65 -14.55 -1.36 7.13
N ILE A 66 -15.40 -0.34 7.01
CA ILE A 66 -16.53 -0.34 6.07
C ILE A 66 -15.99 -0.31 4.63
N GLN A 67 -14.99 0.54 4.37
CA GLN A 67 -14.25 0.52 3.11
C GLN A 67 -13.61 -0.85 2.84
N GLY A 68 -12.97 -1.46 3.85
CA GLY A 68 -12.44 -2.81 3.75
C GLY A 68 -13.49 -3.84 3.34
N LYS A 69 -14.72 -3.76 3.87
CA LYS A 69 -15.82 -4.62 3.44
C LYS A 69 -16.18 -4.43 1.96
N ARG A 70 -16.24 -3.18 1.47
CA ARG A 70 -16.48 -2.89 0.03
C ARG A 70 -15.38 -3.52 -0.84
N ILE A 71 -14.13 -3.38 -0.45
CA ILE A 71 -12.98 -3.96 -1.17
C ILE A 71 -13.02 -5.49 -1.11
N SER A 72 -13.44 -6.08 0.02
CA SER A 72 -13.60 -7.52 0.14
C SER A 72 -14.69 -8.07 -0.80
N LEU A 73 -15.71 -7.29 -1.15
CA LEU A 73 -16.70 -7.69 -2.16
C LEU A 73 -16.09 -7.69 -3.57
N ILE A 74 -15.23 -6.72 -3.88
CA ILE A 74 -14.47 -6.68 -5.15
C ILE A 74 -13.55 -7.91 -5.24
N GLU A 75 -12.82 -8.22 -4.16
CA GLU A 75 -11.97 -9.41 -4.08
C GLU A 75 -12.78 -10.71 -4.27
N GLN A 76 -13.95 -10.81 -3.65
CA GLN A 76 -14.80 -11.99 -3.79
C GLN A 76 -15.37 -12.15 -5.20
N LYS A 77 -15.67 -11.04 -5.87
CA LYS A 77 -16.17 -11.02 -7.24
C LYS A 77 -15.12 -11.54 -8.22
N HIS A 78 -13.89 -11.05 -8.10
CA HIS A 78 -12.85 -11.30 -9.09
C HIS A 78 -11.88 -12.42 -8.74
N LYS A 79 -11.85 -12.86 -7.47
CA LYS A 79 -11.03 -13.98 -6.97
C LYS A 79 -9.57 -13.91 -7.44
N PRO A 80 -8.86 -12.80 -7.18
CA PRO A 80 -7.48 -12.65 -7.63
C PRO A 80 -6.56 -13.68 -6.96
N ASP A 81 -5.49 -14.08 -7.63
CA ASP A 81 -4.45 -14.93 -7.02
C ASP A 81 -3.58 -14.17 -6.00
N PHE A 82 -3.52 -12.84 -6.15
CA PHE A 82 -2.66 -11.97 -5.37
C PHE A 82 -3.26 -10.58 -5.12
N VAL A 83 -3.04 -10.06 -3.93
CA VAL A 83 -3.35 -8.67 -3.54
C VAL A 83 -2.08 -7.92 -3.21
N PHE A 84 -1.90 -6.77 -3.85
CA PHE A 84 -0.85 -5.81 -3.52
C PHE A 84 -1.48 -4.54 -2.93
N VAL A 85 -1.14 -4.25 -1.68
CA VAL A 85 -1.52 -3.00 -1.00
C VAL A 85 -0.28 -2.12 -0.93
N VAL A 86 -0.19 -1.10 -1.78
CA VAL A 86 1.05 -0.29 -1.87
C VAL A 86 1.35 0.41 -0.54
N PHE A 87 0.32 0.88 0.16
CA PHE A 87 0.47 1.51 1.47
C PHE A 87 -0.54 0.94 2.46
N GLY A 88 -0.07 0.02 3.29
CA GLY A 88 -0.85 -0.62 4.34
C GLY A 88 -1.17 0.30 5.53
N PRO A 89 -2.01 -0.18 6.47
CA PRO A 89 -2.52 -1.54 6.51
C PRO A 89 -3.77 -1.75 5.64
N ALA A 90 -3.97 -2.99 5.18
CA ALA A 90 -5.24 -3.47 4.64
C ALA A 90 -6.28 -3.55 5.76
N TYR A 91 -7.42 -2.87 5.58
CA TYR A 91 -8.50 -2.83 6.58
C TYR A 91 -9.58 -3.91 6.37
N TRP A 92 -9.26 -4.93 5.58
CA TRP A 92 -9.97 -6.20 5.51
C TRP A 92 -8.92 -7.31 5.56
N LYS A 93 -9.34 -8.55 5.76
CA LYS A 93 -8.46 -9.71 5.68
C LYS A 93 -8.59 -10.29 4.28
N PRO A 94 -7.60 -10.05 3.39
CA PRO A 94 -7.68 -10.63 2.07
C PRO A 94 -7.57 -12.15 2.16
N LYS A 95 -8.26 -12.83 1.24
CA LYS A 95 -8.23 -14.29 1.10
C LYS A 95 -7.05 -14.72 0.24
N ALA A 96 -6.68 -13.92 -0.76
CA ALA A 96 -5.55 -14.21 -1.61
C ALA A 96 -4.21 -13.88 -0.93
N LYS A 97 -3.11 -14.41 -1.48
CA LYS A 97 -1.77 -14.09 -0.99
C LYS A 97 -1.56 -12.58 -1.10
N THR A 98 -1.17 -11.95 0.01
CA THR A 98 -1.14 -10.49 0.10
C THR A 98 0.25 -9.98 0.43
N LEU A 99 0.70 -8.99 -0.34
CA LEU A 99 1.87 -8.16 -0.03
C LEU A 99 1.41 -6.74 0.31
N GLN A 100 1.93 -6.18 1.39
CA GLN A 100 1.59 -4.81 1.81
C GLN A 100 2.85 -3.97 1.99
N GLY A 101 2.91 -2.81 1.34
CA GLY A 101 3.94 -1.82 1.60
C GLY A 101 3.75 -1.16 2.96
N PHE A 102 4.84 -1.08 3.70
CA PHE A 102 4.89 -0.44 5.00
C PHE A 102 5.52 0.96 4.86
N ALA A 103 4.68 2.00 4.84
CA ALA A 103 5.14 3.40 4.78
C ALA A 103 4.84 4.20 6.06
N LEU A 104 4.75 3.51 7.21
CA LEU A 104 4.41 4.12 8.49
C LEU A 104 5.68 4.40 9.32
N GLY A 105 6.61 5.19 8.77
CA GLY A 105 7.86 5.54 9.46
C GLY A 105 7.63 6.07 10.88
N LYS A 106 6.66 6.96 11.07
CA LYS A 106 6.28 7.50 12.39
C LYS A 106 5.92 6.43 13.43
N MET A 107 5.45 5.26 12.99
CA MET A 107 5.09 4.15 13.88
C MET A 107 6.31 3.34 14.34
N LEU A 108 7.43 3.39 13.61
CA LEU A 108 8.67 2.71 14.02
C LEU A 108 9.56 3.59 14.91
N TYR A 109 9.42 4.91 14.80
CA TYR A 109 10.26 5.89 15.50
C TYR A 109 9.45 6.68 16.54
N GLU A 110 8.45 6.04 17.16
CA GLU A 110 7.53 6.71 18.11
C GLU A 110 8.27 7.33 19.31
N LYS A 111 9.32 6.66 19.79
CA LYS A 111 10.10 7.10 20.95
C LYS A 111 10.93 8.34 20.61
N GLU A 112 11.48 8.35 19.40
CA GLU A 112 12.32 9.40 18.87
C GLU A 112 11.49 10.65 18.45
N LEU A 113 10.21 10.46 18.10
CA LEU A 113 9.38 11.51 17.49
C LEU A 113 8.38 12.20 18.45
N ASN A 114 8.48 12.00 19.77
CA ASN A 114 7.59 12.58 20.79
C ASN A 114 6.10 12.63 20.38
N ILE A 115 5.56 11.51 19.90
CA ILE A 115 4.22 11.46 19.33
C ILE A 115 3.12 11.60 20.41
N GLY A 116 2.02 12.24 20.04
CA GLY A 116 0.88 12.48 20.94
C GLY A 116 0.12 11.19 21.30
N LEU A 117 -0.65 11.21 22.40
CA LEU A 117 -1.41 10.04 22.88
C LEU A 117 -2.37 9.46 21.82
N LYS A 118 -3.03 10.34 21.03
CA LYS A 118 -3.94 9.92 19.95
C LYS A 118 -3.20 9.09 18.89
N GLU A 119 -1.97 9.48 18.54
CA GLU A 119 -1.15 8.76 17.56
C GLU A 119 -0.67 7.42 18.11
N LYS A 120 -0.28 7.36 19.39
CA LYS A 120 0.07 6.10 20.07
C LYS A 120 -1.07 5.08 20.01
N ILE A 121 -2.29 5.50 20.34
CA ILE A 121 -3.47 4.62 20.26
C ILE A 121 -3.70 4.16 18.82
N LEU A 122 -3.63 5.07 17.85
CA LEU A 122 -3.80 4.73 16.44
C LEU A 122 -2.74 3.72 15.96
N ASN A 123 -1.51 3.84 16.43
CA ASN A 123 -0.43 2.92 16.10
C ASN A 123 -0.64 1.53 16.70
N ILE A 124 -1.16 1.44 17.93
CA ILE A 124 -1.57 0.16 18.53
C ILE A 124 -2.65 -0.51 17.66
N VAL A 125 -3.65 0.24 17.20
CA VAL A 125 -4.70 -0.28 16.31
C VAL A 125 -4.09 -0.77 14.99
N LYS A 126 -3.24 0.03 14.34
CA LYS A 126 -2.58 -0.37 13.08
C LYS A 126 -1.71 -1.62 13.26
N LYS A 127 -0.94 -1.70 14.34
CA LYS A 127 -0.14 -2.89 14.69
C LYS A 127 -1.01 -4.13 14.76
N ARG A 128 -2.15 -4.06 15.46
CA ARG A 128 -3.10 -5.18 15.56
C ARG A 128 -3.66 -5.57 14.19
N ILE A 129 -3.96 -4.60 13.33
CA ILE A 129 -4.47 -4.87 11.97
C ILE A 129 -3.41 -5.59 11.12
N PHE A 130 -2.14 -5.15 11.14
CA PHE A 130 -1.07 -5.87 10.46
C PHE A 130 -1.00 -7.31 10.95
N GLN A 131 -0.85 -7.53 12.25
CA GLN A 131 -0.80 -8.87 12.87
C GLN A 131 -2.00 -9.74 12.50
N TRP A 132 -3.20 -9.17 12.40
CA TRP A 132 -4.39 -9.91 12.00
C TRP A 132 -4.41 -10.28 10.52
N SER A 133 -3.89 -9.41 9.64
CA SER A 133 -3.86 -9.62 8.18
C SER A 133 -2.92 -10.75 7.75
N GLN A 134 -1.89 -11.07 8.55
CA GLN A 134 -0.89 -12.13 8.28
C GLN A 134 -0.22 -12.03 6.90
N SER A 135 -0.26 -10.86 6.27
CA SER A 135 0.28 -10.62 4.94
C SER A 135 1.80 -10.53 4.95
N TYR A 136 2.40 -10.69 3.77
CA TYR A 136 3.79 -10.31 3.57
C TYR A 136 3.92 -8.78 3.61
N LEU A 137 5.05 -8.30 4.12
CA LEU A 137 5.34 -6.88 4.22
C LEU A 137 6.49 -6.49 3.29
N LEU A 138 6.40 -5.29 2.75
CA LEU A 138 7.41 -4.69 1.89
C LEU A 138 7.95 -3.43 2.55
N VAL A 139 9.27 -3.32 2.67
CA VAL A 139 9.96 -2.18 3.27
C VAL A 139 11.13 -1.73 2.38
N GLU A 140 11.62 -0.51 2.61
CA GLU A 140 12.68 0.09 1.78
C GLU A 140 14.11 -0.30 2.19
N THR A 141 14.31 -0.68 3.46
CA THR A 141 15.66 -0.97 3.99
C THR A 141 15.67 -2.13 4.98
N ASP A 142 16.80 -2.82 5.09
CA ASP A 142 17.02 -3.87 6.10
C ASP A 142 16.91 -3.36 7.54
N LEU A 143 17.25 -2.10 7.77
CA LEU A 143 17.06 -1.45 9.08
C LEU A 143 15.57 -1.38 9.43
N VAL A 144 14.74 -0.94 8.49
CA VAL A 144 13.28 -0.90 8.67
C VAL A 144 12.73 -2.32 8.85
N LYS A 145 13.21 -3.29 8.07
CA LYS A 145 12.83 -4.71 8.23
C LYS A 145 13.07 -5.21 9.65
N THR A 146 14.28 -4.99 10.17
CA THR A 146 14.69 -5.46 11.50
C THR A 146 13.86 -4.79 12.60
N LYS A 147 13.68 -3.47 12.53
CA LYS A 147 12.84 -2.74 13.49
C LYS A 147 11.38 -3.19 13.42
N LEU A 148 10.85 -3.40 12.22
CA LEU A 148 9.47 -3.78 11.99
C LEU A 148 9.17 -5.21 12.46
N ALA A 149 10.09 -6.15 12.21
CA ALA A 149 10.00 -7.52 12.72
C ALA A 149 9.84 -7.51 14.24
N ASN A 150 10.72 -6.78 14.94
CA ASN A 150 10.68 -6.65 16.40
C ASN A 150 9.42 -5.93 16.89
N TYR A 151 9.02 -4.84 16.23
CA TYR A 151 7.87 -4.04 16.65
C TYR A 151 6.54 -4.79 16.46
N LEU A 152 6.35 -5.49 15.33
CA LEU A 152 5.12 -6.21 15.02
C LEU A 152 5.14 -7.68 15.52
N GLY A 153 6.28 -8.21 15.95
CA GLY A 153 6.43 -9.64 16.22
C GLY A 153 6.26 -10.49 14.95
N TYR A 154 6.77 -9.97 13.83
CA TYR A 154 6.71 -10.63 12.54
C TYR A 154 7.95 -11.47 12.30
N LEU A 155 7.76 -12.61 11.64
CA LEU A 155 8.85 -13.43 11.12
C LEU A 155 9.61 -12.66 10.02
N PRO A 156 10.95 -12.50 10.10
CA PRO A 156 11.73 -11.74 9.12
C PRO A 156 11.57 -12.22 7.68
N GLU A 157 11.32 -13.51 7.45
CA GLU A 157 11.04 -14.11 6.14
C GLU A 157 9.70 -13.67 5.52
N LYS A 158 8.80 -13.10 6.33
CA LYS A 158 7.57 -12.47 5.85
C LYS A 158 7.75 -10.98 5.49
N ILE A 159 8.96 -10.43 5.67
CA ILE A 159 9.27 -9.03 5.37
C ILE A 159 10.34 -8.97 4.28
N PHE A 160 9.97 -8.40 3.13
CA PHE A 160 10.83 -8.20 1.98
C PHE A 160 11.35 -6.78 1.93
N VAL A 161 12.62 -6.63 1.52
CA VAL A 161 13.24 -5.33 1.28
C VAL A 161 13.26 -5.09 -0.21
N ILE A 162 12.68 -3.97 -0.67
CA ILE A 162 12.91 -3.46 -2.02
C ILE A 162 13.91 -2.33 -1.91
N GLY A 163 15.11 -2.57 -2.44
CA GLY A 163 16.12 -1.52 -2.56
C GLY A 163 15.57 -0.36 -3.39
N ASN A 164 15.94 0.87 -3.02
CA ASN A 164 15.48 2.09 -3.67
C ASN A 164 15.47 1.96 -5.20
N SER A 165 14.28 1.91 -5.79
CA SER A 165 14.10 2.05 -7.23
C SER A 165 14.31 3.54 -7.54
N TYR A 166 15.43 3.86 -8.20
CA TYR A 166 15.77 5.22 -8.62
C TYR A 166 14.57 5.85 -9.35
N SER A 167 14.04 6.97 -8.86
CA SER A 167 12.93 7.65 -9.54
C SER A 167 13.41 8.14 -10.92
N PRO A 168 12.66 7.89 -12.01
CA PRO A 168 12.98 8.43 -13.34
C PRO A 168 13.11 9.96 -13.35
N ASN A 169 12.51 10.65 -12.37
CA ASN A 169 12.58 12.10 -12.22
C ASN A 169 14.00 12.63 -11.95
N PHE A 170 14.94 11.78 -11.51
CA PHE A 170 16.34 12.17 -11.34
C PHE A 170 17.16 12.18 -12.65
N LYS A 171 16.61 11.70 -13.78
CA LYS A 171 17.28 11.80 -15.10
C LYS A 171 17.20 13.19 -15.75
N LYS A 172 16.47 14.16 -15.18
CA LYS A 172 16.43 15.55 -15.67
C LYS A 172 17.19 16.51 -14.75
N LYS A 173 18.53 16.44 -14.77
CA LYS A 173 19.47 17.54 -14.49
C LYS A 173 20.90 16.99 -14.50
N CYS A 174 21.49 16.91 -15.69
CA CYS A 174 22.93 16.94 -15.95
C CYS A 174 23.13 16.94 -17.48
N SER A 175 22.65 18.00 -18.13
CA SER A 175 23.21 18.45 -19.40
C SER A 175 23.75 19.84 -19.12
N GLY A 176 25.04 19.88 -18.77
CA GLY A 176 25.84 21.10 -18.84
C GLY A 176 26.22 21.40 -20.29
#